data_AF-A0A7W0KWW8-F1
#
_entry.id   AF-A0A7W0KWW8-F1
#
_cell.length_a   1.000
_cell.length_b   1.000
_cell.length_c   1.000
_cell.angle_alpha   90.00
_cell.angle_beta   90.00
_cell.angle_gamma   90.00
#
_symmetry.space_group_name_H-M   'P 1'
#
loop_
_entity.id
_entity.type
_entity.pdbx_description
1 polymer ?
#
loop_
_entity_poly.entity_id
_entity_poly.type
_entity_poly.pdbx_seq_one_letter_code
_entity_poly.pdbx_strand_id
1 'polypeptide(L)' 'MVEVTVRELRNHGGEVLDRVIAGERLTVTRDGR' A
#
# COMPACT_ATOMS: atom_id res chain seq x y z
N MET A 1 3.29 -11.53 1.27
CA MET A 1 3.44 -10.07 1.44
C MET A 1 2.49 -9.44 0.45
N VAL A 2 1.66 -8.48 0.87
CA VAL A 2 0.73 -7.83 -0.05
C VAL A 2 1.44 -6.66 -0.71
N GLU A 3 1.38 -6.60 -2.03
CA GLU A 3 2.01 -5.55 -2.81
C GLU A 3 0.98 -4.46 -3.14
N VAL A 4 1.39 -3.22 -3.02
CA VAL A 4 0.61 -2.06 -3.45
C VAL A 4 1.49 -1.21 -4.33
N THR A 5 0.97 -0.70 -5.44
CA THR A 5 1.76 0.21 -6.28
C THR A 5 1.84 1.60 -5.63
N VAL A 6 2.87 2.36 -6.00
CA VAL A 6 2.95 3.81 -5.68
C VAL A 6 1.69 4.56 -6.15
N ARG A 7 1.06 4.10 -7.25
CA ARG A 7 -0.18 4.69 -7.76
C ARG A 7 -1.35 4.45 -6.81
N GLU A 8 -1.50 3.23 -6.28
CA GLU A 8 -2.54 2.92 -5.28
C GLU A 8 -2.31 3.68 -3.99
N LEU A 9 -1.08 3.72 -3.46
CA LEU A 9 -0.78 4.50 -2.27
C LEU A 9 -1.07 6.00 -2.45
N ARG A 10 -0.79 6.56 -3.63
CA ARG A 10 -1.09 7.97 -3.91
C ARG A 10 -2.58 8.25 -4.00
N ASN A 11 -3.34 7.37 -4.67
CA ASN A 11 -4.75 7.60 -4.95
C ASN A 11 -5.67 7.18 -3.80
N HIS A 12 -5.26 6.17 -3.01
CA HIS A 12 -6.03 5.54 -1.94
C HIS A 12 -5.23 5.49 -0.63
N GLY A 13 -4.39 6.50 -0.38
CA GLY A 13 -3.43 6.48 0.73
C GLY A 13 -4.05 6.30 2.11
N GLY A 14 -5.24 6.87 2.36
CA GLY A 14 -5.96 6.67 3.61
C GLY A 14 -6.27 5.20 3.87
N GLU A 15 -6.93 4.54 2.91
CA GLU A 15 -7.28 3.12 3.01
C GLU A 15 -6.05 2.22 3.16
N VAL A 16 -4.96 2.53 2.45
CA VAL A 16 -3.70 1.79 2.55
C VAL A 16 -3.06 1.96 3.93
N LEU A 17 -3.10 3.17 4.51
CA LEU A 17 -2.58 3.43 5.86
C LEU A 17 -3.44 2.81 6.95
N ASP A 18 -4.76 2.80 6.80
CA ASP A 18 -5.67 2.14 7.76
C ASP A 18 -5.34 0.66 7.90
N ARG A 19 -5.01 -0.01 6.79
CA ARG A 19 -4.54 -1.41 6.79
C ARG A 19 -3.22 -1.60 7.51
N VAL A 20 -2.27 -0.69 7.31
CA VAL A 20 -0.98 -0.71 8.02
C VAL A 20 -1.16 -0.48 9.52
N ILE A 21 -2.03 0.46 9.91
CA ILE A 21 -2.40 0.72 11.31
C ILE A 21 -3.05 -0.52 11.93
N ALA A 22 -3.87 -1.25 11.17
CA ALA A 22 -4.44 -2.53 11.58
C ALA A 22 -3.40 -3.67 11.70
N GLY A 23 -2.13 -3.41 11.36
CA GLY A 23 -1.00 -4.33 11.53
C GLY A 23 -0.61 -5.07 10.25
N GLU A 24 -1.21 -4.74 9.10
CA GLU A 24 -0.86 -5.35 7.84
C GLU A 24 0.51 -4.88 7.34
N ARG A 25 1.34 -5.80 6.82
CA ARG A 25 2.63 -5.47 6.21
C ARG A 25 2.49 -5.46 4.69
N LEU A 26 2.68 -4.28 4.11
CA LEU A 26 2.57 -4.03 2.68
C LEU A 26 3.94 -3.68 2.09
N THR A 27 4.23 -4.16 0.90
CA THR A 27 5.40 -3.75 0.10
C THR A 27 4.93 -2.77 -0.96
N VAL A 28 5.52 -1.57 -0.96
CA VAL A 28 5.22 -0.57 -1.99
C VAL A 28 6.14 -0.79 -3.19
N THR A 29 5.57 -1.02 -4.36
CA THR A 29 6.30 -1.24 -5.62
C THR A 29 6.06 -0.10 -6.60
N ARG A 30 7.01 0.16 -7.49
CA ARG A 30 6.81 1.15 -8.55
C ARG A 30 6.26 0.41 -9.76
N ASP A 31 4.93 0.42 -9.90
CA ASP A 31 4.22 -0.28 -10.98
C ASP A 31 4.52 -1.79 -11.05
N GLY A 32 4.62 -2.46 -9.89
CA GLY A 32 4.85 -3.91 -9.81
C GLY A 32 6.32 -4.35 -9.90
N ARG A 33 7.27 -3.41 -9.78
CA ARG A 33 8.71 -3.65 -9.69
C ARG A 33 9.32 -3.14 -8.40
#